data_AF-A0A516MQ74-F1
#
_entry.id   AF-A0A516MQ74-F1
#
_cell.length_a   1.000
_cell.length_b   1.000
_cell.length_c   1.000
_cell.angle_alpha   90.00
_cell.angle_beta   90.00
_cell.angle_gamma   90.00
#
_symmetry.space_group_name_H-M   'P 1'
#
loop_
_entity.id
_entity.type
_entity.pdbx_description
1 polymer ?
#
loop_
_entity_poly.entity_id
_entity_poly.type
_entity_poly.pdbx_seq_one_letter_code
_entity_poly.pdbx_strand_id
1 'polypeptide(L)'
;MDSIKRDLQARQHKYFFAINLYNSFDVIPDIFATLFRAAAILGYHNVFVSIYENGSNDQTKALLKIFDALARTVGLRIIIRTSMRTRGLFNHRIEYLAEVRNAAMLPLHELRDNDGEV
;
A
#
# COMPACT_ATOMS: atom_id res chain seq x y z
N MET A 1 -17.74 -3.30 -34.60
CA MET A 1 -17.80 -4.72 -34.16
C MET A 1 -16.63 -5.12 -33.23
N ASP A 2 -15.85 -4.17 -32.68
CA ASP A 2 -14.65 -4.46 -31.87
C ASP A 2 -14.77 -4.15 -30.37
N SER A 3 -15.91 -3.61 -29.90
CA SER A 3 -16.05 -3.20 -28.49
C SER A 3 -16.51 -4.31 -27.55
N ILE A 4 -16.90 -5.49 -28.07
CA ILE A 4 -17.45 -6.63 -27.29
C ILE A 4 -16.34 -7.60 -26.84
N LYS A 5 -15.14 -7.51 -27.42
CA LYS A 5 -14.02 -8.42 -27.09
C LYS A 5 -13.17 -7.97 -25.91
N ARG A 6 -13.28 -6.70 -25.47
CA ARG A 6 -12.46 -6.14 -24.38
C ARG A 6 -12.95 -6.54 -22.99
N ASP A 7 -14.24 -6.85 -22.92
CA ASP A 7 -15.05 -7.25 -21.78
C ASP A 7 -15.07 -8.78 -21.59
N LEU A 8 -14.82 -9.54 -22.66
CA LEU A 8 -14.67 -11.01 -22.66
C LEU A 8 -13.22 -11.49 -22.51
N GLN A 9 -12.22 -10.63 -22.72
CA GLN A 9 -10.91 -10.89 -22.14
C GLN A 9 -11.10 -10.82 -20.63
N ALA A 10 -10.80 -11.89 -19.90
CA ALA A 10 -10.74 -11.86 -18.44
C ALA A 10 -9.80 -10.72 -18.05
N ARG A 11 -10.35 -9.53 -17.79
CA ARG A 11 -9.57 -8.37 -17.37
C ARG A 11 -8.96 -8.80 -16.05
N GLN A 12 -7.66 -9.05 -16.07
CA GLN A 12 -6.93 -9.42 -14.87
C GLN A 12 -6.95 -8.18 -13.98
N HIS A 13 -7.93 -8.13 -13.06
CA HIS A 13 -8.13 -6.98 -12.20
C HIS A 13 -6.89 -6.79 -11.33
N LYS A 14 -6.29 -5.61 -11.43
CA LYS A 14 -5.20 -5.18 -10.55
C LYS A 14 -5.81 -4.56 -9.29
N TYR A 15 -5.30 -4.92 -8.12
CA TYR A 15 -5.75 -4.42 -6.82
C TYR A 15 -4.63 -3.65 -6.14
N PHE A 16 -4.92 -2.44 -5.68
CA PHE A 16 -3.98 -1.58 -4.97
C PHE A 16 -4.49 -1.32 -3.55
N PHE A 17 -3.68 -1.65 -2.55
CA PHE A 17 -3.97 -1.37 -1.14
C PHE A 17 -3.06 -0.24 -0.66
N ALA A 18 -3.64 0.89 -0.26
CA ALA A 18 -2.95 1.99 0.38
C ALA A 18 -3.20 1.94 1.89
N ILE A 19 -2.13 1.92 2.69
CA ILE A 19 -2.24 1.80 4.15
C ILE A 19 -1.39 2.87 4.81
N ASN A 20 -1.99 3.65 5.70
CA ASN A 20 -1.27 4.56 6.58
C ASN A 20 -1.18 3.98 7.98
N LEU A 21 0.00 4.03 8.59
CA LEU A 21 0.24 3.49 9.94
C LEU A 21 0.89 4.52 10.86
N TYR A 22 0.46 4.50 12.13
CA TYR A 22 1.03 5.28 13.23
C TYR A 22 0.78 4.51 14.53
N ASN A 23 1.86 4.13 15.23
CA ASN A 23 1.81 3.34 16.46
C ASN A 23 0.88 2.13 16.35
N SER A 24 1.18 1.26 15.39
CA SER A 24 0.32 0.15 14.97
C SER A 24 0.95 -1.22 15.24
N PHE A 25 1.91 -1.31 16.16
CA PHE A 25 2.64 -2.55 16.44
C PHE A 25 1.71 -3.73 16.73
N ASP A 26 0.69 -3.52 17.58
CA ASP A 26 -0.22 -4.60 18.01
C ASP A 26 -1.17 -5.08 16.90
N VAL A 27 -1.43 -4.28 15.87
CA VAL A 27 -2.41 -4.59 14.81
C VAL A 27 -1.78 -5.03 13.49
N ILE A 28 -0.49 -4.72 13.27
CA ILE A 28 0.23 -5.12 12.06
C ILE A 28 0.14 -6.64 11.79
N PRO A 29 0.30 -7.54 12.79
CA PRO A 29 0.23 -8.98 12.54
C PRO A 29 -1.11 -9.41 11.91
N ASP A 30 -2.22 -8.90 12.44
CA ASP A 30 -3.56 -9.23 11.94
C ASP A 30 -3.85 -8.61 10.58
N ILE A 31 -3.37 -7.37 10.35
CA ILE A 31 -3.47 -6.69 9.05
C ILE A 31 -2.75 -7.53 7.98
N PHE A 32 -1.51 -7.94 8.23
CA PHE A 32 -0.75 -8.72 7.27
C PHE A 32 -1.34 -10.12 7.06
N ALA A 33 -1.78 -10.81 8.12
CA ALA A 33 -2.45 -12.10 7.98
C ALA A 33 -3.69 -11.99 7.08
N THR A 34 -4.47 -10.93 7.24
CA THR A 34 -5.66 -10.67 6.41
C THR A 34 -5.30 -10.27 4.99
N LEU A 35 -4.25 -9.47 4.81
CA LEU A 35 -3.75 -9.07 3.50
C LEU A 35 -3.22 -10.26 2.70
N PHE A 36 -2.48 -11.18 3.34
CA PHE A 36 -2.03 -12.42 2.71
C PHE A 36 -3.21 -13.31 2.30
N ARG A 37 -4.23 -13.45 3.16
CA ARG A 37 -5.46 -14.18 2.81
C ARG A 37 -6.19 -13.55 1.62
N ALA A 38 -6.35 -12.23 1.62
CA ALA A 38 -6.97 -11.51 0.52
C ALA A 38 -6.16 -11.69 -0.78
N ALA A 39 -4.84 -11.51 -0.72
CA ALA A 39 -3.95 -11.68 -1.86
C ALA A 39 -3.94 -13.12 -2.41
N ALA A 40 -4.07 -14.13 -1.56
CA ALA A 40 -4.21 -15.52 -2.00
C ALA A 40 -5.50 -15.75 -2.80
N ILE A 41 -6.60 -15.06 -2.48
CA ILE A 41 -7.87 -15.13 -3.21
C ILE A 41 -7.78 -14.34 -4.53
N LEU A 42 -7.19 -13.14 -4.49
CA LEU A 42 -7.11 -12.23 -5.64
C LEU A 42 -5.99 -12.60 -6.63
N GLY A 43 -5.03 -13.41 -6.19
CA GLY A 43 -3.76 -13.69 -6.87
C GLY A 43 -2.69 -12.69 -6.48
N TYR A 44 -1.57 -13.18 -5.93
CA TYR A 44 -0.46 -12.33 -5.43
C TYR A 44 0.10 -11.37 -6.47
N HIS A 45 0.20 -11.79 -7.73
CA HIS A 45 0.67 -10.96 -8.84
C HIS A 45 -0.31 -9.84 -9.21
N ASN A 46 -1.60 -10.01 -8.92
CA ASN A 46 -2.63 -9.00 -9.15
C ASN A 46 -2.68 -7.93 -8.05
N VAL A 47 -2.00 -8.16 -6.92
CA VAL A 47 -2.02 -7.27 -5.76
C VAL A 47 -0.74 -6.43 -5.67
N PHE A 48 -0.93 -5.15 -5.35
CA PHE A 48 0.14 -4.25 -4.95
C PHE A 48 -0.23 -3.58 -3.62
N VAL A 49 0.73 -3.49 -2.71
CA VAL A 49 0.54 -2.93 -1.37
C VAL A 49 1.50 -1.75 -1.17
N SER A 50 0.94 -0.59 -0.85
CA SER A 50 1.69 0.62 -0.50
C SER A 50 1.41 0.98 0.95
N ILE A 51 2.44 0.92 1.79
CA ILE A 51 2.36 1.28 3.20
C ILE A 51 3.16 2.55 3.42
N TYR A 52 2.53 3.55 4.01
CA TYR A 52 3.19 4.76 4.50
C TYR A 52 3.04 4.85 6.02
N GLU A 53 4.13 4.59 6.72
CA GLU A 53 4.23 4.75 8.16
C GLU A 53 4.79 6.14 8.48
N ASN A 54 4.16 6.86 9.42
CA ASN A 54 4.60 8.21 9.74
C ASN A 54 4.59 8.51 11.23
N GLY A 55 5.78 8.64 11.81
CA GLY A 55 6.02 9.19 13.14
C GLY A 55 5.83 8.20 14.29
N SER A 56 5.76 6.89 14.03
CA SER A 56 5.57 5.90 15.10
C SER A 56 6.74 5.93 16.09
N ASN A 57 6.39 5.86 17.37
CA ASN A 57 7.32 5.83 18.50
C ASN A 57 7.44 4.43 19.13
N ASP A 58 6.63 3.48 18.68
CA ASP A 58 6.69 2.07 19.05
C ASP A 58 7.53 1.25 18.03
N GLN A 59 7.46 -0.08 18.14
CA GLN A 59 8.19 -1.01 17.28
C GLN A 59 7.54 -1.25 15.90
N THR A 60 6.55 -0.43 15.49
CA THR A 60 5.89 -0.54 14.17
C THR A 60 6.89 -0.64 13.03
N LYS A 61 7.91 0.23 13.01
CA LYS A 61 8.93 0.26 11.93
C LYS A 61 9.76 -1.02 11.88
N ALA A 62 10.13 -1.57 13.03
CA ALA A 62 10.90 -2.80 13.09
C ALA A 62 10.06 -3.98 12.58
N LEU A 63 8.79 -4.04 12.99
CA LEU A 63 7.87 -5.08 12.57
C LEU A 63 7.57 -5.02 11.06
N LEU A 64 7.38 -3.82 10.49
CA LEU A 64 7.19 -3.66 9.05
C LEU A 64 8.35 -4.20 8.20
N LYS A 65 9.60 -4.09 8.68
CA LYS A 65 10.77 -4.67 7.97
C LYS A 65 10.71 -6.19 7.88
N ILE A 66 10.24 -6.85 8.94
CA ILE A 66 10.06 -8.31 8.95
C ILE A 66 9.00 -8.71 7.93
N PHE A 67 7.88 -7.99 7.93
CA PHE A 67 6.78 -8.27 7.01
C PHE A 67 7.10 -7.95 5.54
N ASP A 68 7.93 -6.93 5.26
CA ASP A 68 8.44 -6.67 3.90
C ASP A 68 9.18 -7.90 3.35
N ALA A 69 10.07 -8.48 4.15
CA ALA A 69 10.82 -9.67 3.77
C ALA A 69 9.87 -10.84 3.48
N LEU A 70 8.92 -11.12 4.39
CA LEU A 70 7.94 -12.19 4.22
C LEU A 70 7.07 -11.99 2.97
N ALA A 71 6.57 -10.78 2.73
CA ALA A 71 5.75 -10.46 1.56
C ALA A 71 6.49 -10.72 0.25
N ARG A 72 7.78 -10.35 0.18
CA ARG A 72 8.62 -10.62 -0.99
C ARG A 72 8.81 -12.12 -1.23
N THR A 73 8.94 -12.95 -0.18
CA THR A 73 9.12 -14.40 -0.35
C THR A 73 7.93 -15.10 -1.02
N VAL A 74 6.72 -14.56 -0.85
CA VAL A 74 5.48 -15.12 -1.45
C VAL A 74 5.08 -14.42 -2.76
N GLY A 75 5.93 -13.52 -3.28
CA GLY A 75 5.67 -12.79 -4.52
C GLY A 75 4.66 -11.65 -4.39
N LEU A 76 4.30 -11.23 -3.16
CA LEU A 76 3.46 -10.06 -2.94
C LEU A 76 4.27 -8.79 -3.19
N ARG A 77 3.81 -7.96 -4.12
CA ARG A 77 4.45 -6.67 -4.42
C ARG A 77 4.11 -5.66 -3.34
N ILE A 78 5.11 -5.22 -2.60
CA ILE A 78 4.97 -4.28 -1.49
C ILE A 78 6.03 -3.18 -1.54
N ILE A 79 5.61 -1.97 -1.21
CA ILE A 79 6.47 -0.82 -0.89
C ILE A 79 6.09 -0.31 0.50
N ILE A 80 7.09 -0.17 1.37
CA ILE A 80 6.94 0.46 2.68
C ILE A 80 7.82 1.72 2.70
N ARG A 81 7.20 2.87 2.98
CA ARG A 81 7.86 4.15 3.17
C ARG A 81 7.63 4.58 4.63
N THR A 82 8.70 4.92 5.34
CA THR A 82 8.64 5.40 6.73
C THR A 82 9.07 6.86 6.78
N SER A 83 8.43 7.67 7.61
CA SER A 83 8.76 9.09 7.77
C SER A 83 8.71 9.51 9.24
N MET A 84 9.54 10.48 9.62
CA MET A 84 9.51 11.13 10.93
C MET A 84 8.80 12.49 10.90
N ARG A 85 8.13 12.83 9.79
CA ARG A 85 7.47 14.12 9.59
C ARG A 85 6.32 14.30 10.59
N THR A 86 6.51 15.24 11.50
CA THR A 86 5.45 15.70 12.40
C THR A 86 4.64 16.81 11.76
N ARG A 87 3.38 16.95 12.17
CA ARG A 87 2.56 18.10 11.81
C ARG A 87 3.23 19.39 12.30
N GLY A 88 3.47 20.35 11.42
CA GLY A 88 3.95 21.68 11.81
C GLY A 88 2.94 22.41 12.69
N LEU A 89 3.41 23.28 13.59
CA LEU A 89 2.58 24.02 14.56
C LEU A 89 1.45 24.83 13.89
N PHE A 90 1.68 25.31 12.67
CA PHE A 90 0.73 26.12 11.90
C PHE A 90 0.00 25.33 10.81
N ASN A 91 0.27 24.03 10.67
CA ASN A 91 -0.39 23.20 9.66
C ASN A 91 -1.73 22.72 10.20
N HIS A 92 -2.80 23.03 9.47
CA HIS A 92 -4.12 22.49 9.73
C HIS A 92 -4.09 20.95 9.62
N ARG A 93 -4.87 20.29 10.49
CA ARG A 93 -4.83 18.83 10.66
C ARG A 93 -5.27 18.09 9.39
N ILE A 94 -6.24 18.65 8.66
CA ILE A 94 -6.84 18.02 7.49
C ILE A 94 -5.80 17.89 6.37
N GLU A 95 -5.04 18.95 6.14
CA GLU A 95 -4.01 19.10 5.13
C GLU A 95 -2.87 18.14 5.43
N TYR A 96 -2.42 18.09 6.69
CA TYR A 96 -1.43 17.12 7.11
C TYR A 96 -1.88 15.66 6.89
N LEU A 97 -3.12 15.32 7.25
CA LEU A 97 -3.65 13.97 7.01
C LEU A 97 -3.82 13.68 5.51
N ALA A 98 -4.19 14.69 4.71
CA ALA A 98 -4.27 14.55 3.27
C ALA A 98 -2.89 14.29 2.65
N GLU A 99 -1.84 14.96 3.11
CA GLU A 99 -0.46 14.69 2.70
C GLU A 99 -0.04 13.24 3.04
N VAL A 100 -0.28 12.81 4.28
CA VAL A 100 0.05 11.45 4.74
C VAL A 100 -0.68 10.40 3.90
N ARG A 101 -1.98 10.60 3.64
CA ARG A 101 -2.78 9.75 2.75
C ARG A 101 -2.22 9.72 1.33
N ASN A 102 -1.95 10.89 0.76
CA ASN A 102 -1.44 11.01 -0.60
C ASN A 102 -0.07 10.34 -0.75
N ALA A 103 0.77 10.33 0.29
CA ALA A 103 2.04 9.63 0.29
C ALA A 103 1.88 8.10 0.15
N ALA A 104 0.85 7.50 0.77
CA ALA A 104 0.50 6.08 0.56
C ALA A 104 -0.05 5.81 -0.85
N MET A 105 -0.68 6.80 -1.48
CA MET A 105 -1.19 6.68 -2.86
C MET A 105 -0.14 6.92 -3.94
N LEU A 106 0.97 7.59 -3.63
CA LEU A 106 1.96 8.01 -4.62
C LEU A 106 2.47 6.85 -5.51
N PRO A 107 2.75 5.64 -4.99
CA PRO A 107 3.16 4.52 -5.83
C PRO A 107 2.14 4.12 -6.89
N LEU A 108 0.84 4.38 -6.69
CA LEU A 108 -0.17 4.11 -7.72
C LEU A 108 0.06 4.99 -8.96
N HIS A 109 0.36 6.27 -8.75
CA HIS A 109 0.64 7.20 -9.84
C HIS A 109 1.96 6.83 -10.54
N GLU A 110 3.01 6.54 -9.76
CA GLU A 110 4.32 6.09 -10.29
C GLU A 110 4.17 4.83 -11.16
N LEU A 111 3.36 3.85 -10.73
CA LEU A 111 3.10 2.63 -11.49
C LEU A 111 2.32 2.90 -12.78
N ARG A 112 1.29 3.76 -12.71
CA ARG A 112 0.47 4.12 -13.87
C ARG A 112 1.30 4.80 -14.95
N ASP A 113 2.17 5.73 -14.54
CA ASP A 113 3.03 6.46 -15.47
C ASP A 113 4.08 5.53 -16.11
N ASN A 114 4.61 4.56 -15.36
CA ASN A 114 5.54 3.54 -15.87
C ASN A 114 4.87 2.53 -16.84
N ASP A 115 3.58 2.21 -16.63
CA ASP A 115 2.80 1.33 -17.51
C ASP A 115 2.26 2.07 -18.77
N GLY A 116 2.50 3.38 -18.90
CA GLY A 116 2.08 4.19 -20.05
C GLY A 116 0.59 4.52 -20.10
N GLU A 117 -0.11 4.39 -18.97
CA GLU A 117 -1.54 4.69 -18.85
C GLU A 117 -1.76 6.18 -18.50
N VAL A 118 -1.57 7.08 -19.48
CA VAL A 118 -1.80 8.53 -19.32
C VAL A 118 -3.20 8.94 -19.77
#